data_AF-A0A3D2W7Z7-F1
#
_entry.id   AF-A0A3D2W7Z7-F1
#
_cell.length_a   1.000
_cell.length_b   1.000
_cell.length_c   1.000
_cell.angle_alpha   90.00
_cell.angle_beta   90.00
_cell.angle_gamma   90.00
#
_symmetry.space_group_name_H-M   'P 1'
#
loop_
_entity.id
_entity.type
_entity.pdbx_description
1 polymer ?
#
loop_
_entity_poly.entity_id
_entity_poly.type
_entity_poly.pdbx_seq_one_letter_code
_entity_poly.pdbx_strand_id
1 'polypeptide(L)'
;MTDQKILIHMERESVCMGDDVTAPNAKDLSVDSDMRLSGLLPVLADSIPLRFDGQHTIWGIENDKRPVALLETDPAGHYTNELLIENIFLKDLEKKELYCRYFYNYQGCLCSSLSYYIDGKPMDAHPECMTLSEKVKAYYGLQE
;
A
#
# COMPACT_ATOMS: atom_id res chain seq x y z
N MET A 1 13.82 -9.26 -29.50
CA MET A 1 13.21 -8.10 -28.83
C MET A 1 14.17 -7.71 -27.73
N THR A 2 14.61 -6.46 -27.68
CA THR A 2 15.54 -6.01 -26.64
C THR A 2 14.74 -5.85 -25.36
N ASP A 3 15.07 -6.61 -24.32
CA ASP A 3 14.49 -6.50 -22.98
C ASP A 3 14.89 -5.15 -22.37
N GLN A 4 14.19 -4.10 -22.78
CA GLN A 4 14.41 -2.77 -22.23
C GLN A 4 13.85 -2.78 -20.81
N LYS A 5 14.73 -2.65 -19.82
CA LYS A 5 14.34 -2.50 -18.41
C LYS A 5 14.14 -1.03 -18.06
N ILE A 6 13.23 -0.78 -17.13
CA ILE A 6 13.09 0.51 -16.45
C ILE A 6 13.39 0.34 -14.97
N LEU A 7 13.80 1.44 -14.33
CA LEU A 7 14.01 1.49 -12.90
C LEU A 7 12.78 2.15 -12.26
N ILE A 8 12.21 1.51 -11.25
CA ILE A 8 11.16 2.08 -10.40
C ILE A 8 11.76 2.23 -9.00
N HIS A 9 11.79 3.46 -8.49
CA HIS A 9 12.10 3.71 -7.09
C HIS A 9 10.87 3.38 -6.25
N MET A 10 11.00 2.52 -5.26
CA MET A 10 9.94 2.21 -4.31
C MET A 10 10.36 2.70 -2.94
N GLU A 11 9.53 3.52 -2.32
CA GLU A 11 9.59 3.83 -0.90
C GLU A 11 8.38 3.22 -0.18
N ARG A 12 8.50 3.01 1.13
CA ARG A 12 7.40 2.57 1.99
C ARG A 12 7.45 3.28 3.33
N GLU A 13 6.29 3.36 3.98
CA GLU A 13 6.23 3.77 5.39
C GLU A 13 7.04 2.83 6.27
N SER A 14 7.80 3.41 7.20
CA SER A 14 8.39 2.66 8.30
C SER A 14 7.27 2.26 9.25
N VAL A 15 7.29 0.99 9.63
CA VAL A 15 6.29 0.39 10.49
C VAL A 15 7.06 -0.22 11.64
N CYS A 16 6.78 0.09 12.90
CA CYS A 16 7.55 -0.52 14.01
C CYS A 16 7.20 -2.01 14.22
N MET A 17 7.38 -2.84 13.20
CA MET A 17 7.24 -4.30 13.20
C MET A 17 8.65 -4.92 13.27
N GLY A 18 8.80 -6.07 13.93
CA GLY A 18 10.12 -6.64 14.26
C GLY A 18 11.02 -6.94 13.06
N ASP A 19 10.45 -7.05 11.85
CA ASP A 19 11.13 -7.21 10.56
C ASP A 19 11.49 -5.88 9.87
N ASP A 20 10.86 -4.76 10.25
CA ASP A 20 11.17 -3.40 9.76
C ASP A 20 12.56 -2.92 10.15
N VAL A 21 13.15 -3.52 11.20
CA VAL A 21 14.49 -3.19 11.68
C VAL A 21 15.57 -3.52 10.63
N THR A 22 15.28 -4.42 9.68
CA THR A 22 16.26 -4.88 8.67
C THR A 22 15.83 -4.68 7.22
N ALA A 23 14.53 -4.48 6.94
CA ALA A 23 14.04 -4.25 5.59
C ALA A 23 14.24 -2.78 5.17
N PRO A 24 14.95 -2.48 4.07
CA PRO A 24 15.15 -1.09 3.65
C PRO A 24 13.80 -0.44 3.29
N ASN A 25 13.59 0.79 3.79
CA ASN A 25 12.38 1.59 3.50
C ASN A 25 12.33 2.09 2.05
N ALA A 26 13.45 1.98 1.33
CA ALA A 26 13.56 2.37 -0.07
C ALA A 26 14.34 1.32 -0.86
N LYS A 27 13.90 1.03 -2.09
CA LYS A 27 14.53 0.06 -2.98
C LYS A 27 14.30 0.42 -4.44
N ASP A 28 15.33 0.25 -5.25
CA ASP A 28 15.19 0.34 -6.69
C ASP A 28 14.84 -1.03 -7.28
N LEU A 29 13.76 -1.08 -8.07
CA LEU A 29 13.27 -2.25 -8.76
C LEU A 29 13.58 -2.13 -10.25
N SER A 30 14.38 -3.06 -10.77
CA SER A 30 14.64 -3.16 -12.21
C SER A 30 13.64 -4.13 -12.83
N VAL A 31 12.73 -3.61 -13.64
CA VAL A 31 11.58 -4.33 -14.20
C VAL A 31 11.50 -4.16 -15.71
N ASP A 32 10.83 -5.08 -16.39
CA ASP A 32 10.67 -5.02 -17.84
C ASP A 32 9.78 -3.83 -18.24
N SER A 33 10.15 -3.12 -19.29
CA SER A 33 9.44 -1.89 -19.72
C SER A 33 8.01 -2.14 -20.21
N ASP A 34 7.69 -3.37 -20.60
CA ASP A 34 6.37 -3.84 -21.00
C ASP A 34 5.60 -4.52 -19.85
N MET A 35 6.18 -4.56 -18.64
CA MET A 35 5.47 -4.97 -17.44
C MET A 35 4.30 -4.01 -17.20
N ARG A 36 3.15 -4.59 -16.86
CA ARG A 36 1.96 -3.84 -16.43
C ARG A 36 1.94 -3.66 -14.93
N LEU A 37 1.19 -2.66 -14.46
CA LEU A 37 1.02 -2.38 -13.03
C LEU A 37 0.61 -3.63 -12.25
N SER A 38 -0.34 -4.42 -12.76
CA SER A 38 -0.77 -5.69 -12.13
C SER A 38 0.36 -6.69 -11.93
N GLY A 39 1.35 -6.71 -12.84
CA GLY A 39 2.52 -7.59 -12.75
C GLY A 39 3.54 -7.13 -11.72
N LEU A 40 3.55 -5.84 -11.37
CA LEU A 40 4.42 -5.28 -10.33
C LEU A 40 3.88 -5.55 -8.91
N LEU A 41 2.56 -5.64 -8.74
CA LEU A 41 1.94 -5.79 -7.41
C LEU A 41 2.45 -7.00 -6.60
N PRO A 42 2.64 -8.20 -7.18
CA PRO A 42 3.27 -9.31 -6.46
C PRO A 42 4.71 -9.02 -6.03
N VAL A 43 5.49 -8.31 -6.87
CA VAL A 43 6.88 -7.94 -6.55
C VAL A 43 6.93 -6.97 -5.36
N LEU A 44 5.96 -6.05 -5.30
CA LEU A 44 5.81 -5.14 -4.16
C LEU A 44 5.36 -5.89 -2.91
N ALA A 45 4.43 -6.82 -3.04
CA ALA A 45 3.95 -7.67 -1.95
C ALA A 45 5.09 -8.47 -1.29
N ASP A 46 6.04 -8.98 -2.08
CA ASP A 46 7.23 -9.67 -1.58
C ASP A 46 8.25 -8.73 -0.93
N SER A 47 8.13 -7.42 -1.13
CA SER A 47 9.09 -6.40 -0.67
C SER A 47 8.59 -5.61 0.56
N ILE A 48 7.35 -5.82 0.99
CA ILE A 48 6.75 -5.19 2.17
C ILE A 48 6.67 -6.19 3.34
N PRO A 49 6.78 -5.71 4.58
CA PRO A 49 6.75 -6.60 5.73
C PRO A 49 5.37 -7.25 5.88
N LEU A 50 5.39 -8.57 6.07
CA LEU A 50 4.20 -9.37 6.30
C LEU A 50 3.81 -9.31 7.77
N ARG A 51 2.50 -9.21 7.98
CA ARG A 51 1.75 -9.20 9.24
C ARG A 51 2.48 -9.79 10.47
N PHE A 52 2.58 -8.97 11.52
CA PHE A 52 2.82 -9.40 12.90
C PHE A 52 1.48 -9.70 13.61
N ASP A 53 1.35 -10.85 14.29
CA ASP A 53 0.27 -11.18 15.24
C ASP A 53 -1.19 -10.84 14.84
N GLY A 54 -1.61 -11.13 13.60
CA GLY A 54 -3.03 -11.06 13.23
C GLY A 54 -3.60 -9.65 13.02
N GLN A 55 -2.78 -8.62 12.86
CA GLN A 55 -3.20 -7.24 12.53
C GLN A 55 -3.73 -7.09 11.10
N HIS A 56 -4.96 -6.63 10.87
CA HIS A 56 -5.44 -6.44 9.48
C HIS A 56 -4.72 -5.23 8.87
N THR A 57 -4.05 -5.44 7.72
CA THR A 57 -3.22 -4.41 7.07
C THR A 57 -3.60 -4.21 5.61
N ILE A 58 -3.47 -2.97 5.16
CA ILE A 58 -3.57 -2.58 3.75
C ILE A 58 -2.38 -1.68 3.44
N TRP A 59 -1.71 -1.96 2.33
CA TRP A 59 -0.72 -1.06 1.75
C TRP A 59 -1.33 -0.33 0.56
N GLY A 60 -1.44 0.99 0.67
CA GLY A 60 -1.81 1.85 -0.45
C GLY A 60 -0.59 2.13 -1.32
N ILE A 61 -0.65 1.74 -2.59
CA ILE A 61 0.42 1.99 -3.56
C ILE A 61 0.12 3.31 -4.25
N GLU A 62 0.98 4.30 -4.05
CA GLU A 62 0.79 5.67 -4.55
C GLU A 62 1.80 5.98 -5.66
N ASN A 63 1.33 6.57 -6.75
CA ASN A 63 2.17 7.22 -7.77
C ASN A 63 1.80 8.70 -7.80
N ASP A 64 2.79 9.57 -7.56
CA ASP A 64 2.56 11.02 -7.39
C ASP A 64 1.43 11.38 -6.41
N LYS A 65 1.44 10.76 -5.22
CA LYS A 65 0.44 10.96 -4.14
C LYS A 65 -0.99 10.53 -4.51
N ARG A 66 -1.18 9.86 -5.65
CA ARG A 66 -2.46 9.28 -6.06
C ARG A 66 -2.42 7.77 -5.89
N PRO A 67 -3.43 7.15 -5.29
CA PRO A 67 -3.46 5.71 -5.13
C PRO A 67 -3.68 5.03 -6.49
N VAL A 68 -2.84 4.05 -6.82
CA VAL A 68 -2.93 3.28 -8.06
C VAL A 68 -3.35 1.83 -7.82
N ALA A 69 -3.07 1.32 -6.62
CA ALA A 69 -3.47 -0.02 -6.20
C ALA A 69 -3.50 -0.14 -4.67
N LEU A 70 -4.15 -1.19 -4.18
CA LEU A 70 -4.12 -1.62 -2.78
C LEU A 70 -3.56 -3.05 -2.71
N LEU A 71 -2.77 -3.33 -1.67
CA LEU A 71 -2.38 -4.67 -1.25
C LEU A 71 -2.97 -4.94 0.14
N GLU A 72 -3.92 -5.84 0.26
CA GLU A 72 -4.63 -6.14 1.50
C GLU A 72 -4.26 -7.54 2.01
N THR A 73 -3.93 -7.67 3.30
CA THR A 73 -3.69 -9.00 3.87
C THR A 73 -5.02 -9.71 4.14
N ASP A 74 -5.17 -10.91 3.58
CA ASP A 74 -6.28 -11.80 3.88
C ASP A 74 -6.15 -12.44 5.28
N PRO A 75 -7.17 -13.17 5.77
CA PRO A 75 -7.11 -13.87 7.05
C PRO A 75 -6.02 -14.96 7.14
N ALA A 76 -5.55 -15.48 6.00
CA ALA A 76 -4.46 -16.46 5.93
C ALA A 76 -3.07 -15.80 5.94
N GLY A 77 -3.00 -14.47 5.85
CA GLY A 77 -1.75 -13.72 5.82
C GLY A 77 -1.16 -13.54 4.43
N HIS A 78 -1.91 -13.83 3.36
CA HIS A 78 -1.50 -13.55 1.98
C HIS A 78 -1.97 -12.18 1.53
N TYR A 79 -1.23 -11.55 0.62
CA TYR A 79 -1.68 -10.31 -0.01
C TYR A 79 -2.64 -10.61 -1.17
N THR A 80 -3.85 -10.03 -1.08
CA THR A 80 -4.71 -9.79 -2.24
C THR A 80 -4.39 -8.41 -2.81
N ASN A 81 -4.69 -8.22 -4.10
CA ASN A 81 -4.47 -6.93 -4.76
C ASN A 81 -5.76 -6.40 -5.38
N GLU A 82 -5.86 -5.07 -5.39
CA GLU A 82 -6.92 -4.32 -6.07
C GLU A 82 -6.27 -3.20 -6.88
N LEU A 83 -6.57 -3.11 -8.17
CA LEU A 83 -6.18 -1.97 -9.00
C LEU A 83 -7.22 -0.85 -8.82
N LEU A 84 -6.74 0.37 -8.55
CA LEU A 84 -7.58 1.56 -8.42
C LEU A 84 -7.59 2.41 -9.69
N ILE A 85 -6.72 2.09 -10.64
CA ILE A 85 -6.66 2.66 -11.98
C ILE A 85 -6.64 1.55 -13.03
N GLU A 86 -6.75 1.92 -14.30
CA GLU A 86 -6.56 0.98 -15.40
C GLU A 86 -5.18 0.28 -15.31
N ASN A 87 -5.13 -0.97 -15.77
CA ASN A 87 -3.89 -1.75 -15.76
C ASN A 87 -2.90 -1.27 -16.84
N ILE A 88 -2.27 -0.12 -16.61
CA ILE A 88 -1.32 0.53 -17.52
C ILE A 88 0.06 -0.15 -17.53
N PHE A 89 0.90 0.18 -18.52
CA PHE A 89 2.30 -0.20 -18.49
C PHE A 89 3.07 0.64 -17.47
N LEU A 90 4.10 0.07 -16.84
CA LEU A 90 4.90 0.80 -15.85
C LEU A 90 5.64 2.01 -16.45
N LYS A 91 5.99 1.94 -17.73
CA LYS A 91 6.56 3.08 -18.46
C LYS A 91 5.58 4.27 -18.58
N ASP A 92 4.29 4.05 -18.41
CA ASP A 92 3.25 5.08 -18.52
C ASP A 92 2.86 5.68 -17.14
N LEU A 93 3.43 5.19 -16.03
CA LEU A 93 3.31 5.85 -14.72
C LEU A 93 3.83 7.29 -14.78
N GLU A 94 3.10 8.20 -14.13
CA GLU A 94 3.41 9.63 -14.07
C GLU A 94 4.81 9.88 -13.49
N LYS A 95 5.16 9.13 -12.44
CA LYS A 95 6.53 9.08 -11.88
C LYS A 95 7.07 7.66 -11.88
N LYS A 96 8.40 7.52 -11.99
CA LYS A 96 9.10 6.25 -11.76
C LYS A 96 9.42 6.03 -10.30
N GLU A 97 8.49 6.46 -9.45
CA GLU A 97 8.56 6.47 -8.01
C GLU A 97 7.20 6.00 -7.47
N LEU A 98 7.23 5.03 -6.57
CA LEU A 98 6.05 4.51 -5.90
C LEU A 98 6.25 4.66 -4.40
N TYR A 99 5.20 5.08 -3.71
CA TYR A 99 5.18 5.13 -2.25
C TYR A 99 4.16 4.14 -1.71
N CYS A 100 4.56 3.30 -0.78
CA CYS A 100 3.69 2.33 -0.13
C CYS A 100 3.28 2.84 1.25
N ARG A 101 2.04 3.30 1.37
CA ARG A 101 1.44 3.78 2.61
C ARG A 101 0.86 2.64 3.43
N TYR A 102 1.13 2.61 4.72
CA TYR A 102 0.67 1.56 5.61
C TYR A 102 -0.62 1.97 6.34
N PHE A 103 -1.65 1.14 6.19
CA PHE A 103 -2.89 1.24 6.94
C PHE A 103 -3.09 -0.02 7.75
N TYR A 104 -3.58 0.15 8.97
CA TYR A 104 -3.88 -0.99 9.83
C TYR A 104 -5.07 -0.75 10.74
N ASN A 105 -5.66 -1.85 11.16
CA ASN A 105 -6.53 -1.94 12.32
C ASN A 105 -6.00 -3.07 13.22
N TYR A 106 -5.56 -2.71 14.43
CA TYR A 106 -5.13 -3.67 15.43
C TYR A 106 -5.97 -3.54 16.68
N GLN A 107 -6.75 -4.59 17.00
CA GLN A 107 -7.59 -4.63 18.19
C GLN A 107 -8.54 -3.41 18.33
N GLY A 108 -8.99 -2.84 17.21
CA GLY A 108 -9.84 -1.65 17.19
C GLY A 108 -9.08 -0.31 17.18
N CYS A 109 -7.75 -0.33 17.25
CA CYS A 109 -6.91 0.85 17.09
C CYS A 109 -6.54 1.04 15.61
N LEU A 110 -7.04 2.13 15.02
CA LEU A 110 -6.69 2.57 13.67
C LEU A 110 -5.36 3.32 13.65
N CYS A 111 -4.67 3.29 12.51
CA CYS A 111 -3.49 4.13 12.28
C CYS A 111 -3.86 5.63 12.29
N SER A 112 -2.85 6.49 12.45
CA SER A 112 -3.03 7.95 12.45
C SER A 112 -3.57 8.51 11.14
N SER A 113 -3.38 7.81 10.01
CA SER A 113 -3.96 8.21 8.73
C SER A 113 -5.48 8.05 8.69
N LEU A 114 -6.04 7.17 9.54
CA LEU A 114 -7.48 6.87 9.62
C LEU A 114 -8.11 7.33 10.94
N SER A 115 -7.40 8.16 11.71
CA SER A 115 -7.90 8.66 12.99
C SER A 115 -7.46 10.10 13.25
N TYR A 116 -8.22 10.80 14.08
CA TYR A 116 -7.87 12.12 14.60
C TYR A 116 -8.04 12.14 16.13
N TYR A 117 -7.42 13.10 16.81
CA TYR A 117 -7.51 13.17 18.28
C TYR A 117 -8.50 14.24 18.73
N ILE A 118 -9.44 13.86 19.60
CA ILE A 118 -10.29 14.77 20.36
C ILE A 118 -10.11 14.47 21.85
N ASP A 119 -9.79 15.50 22.64
CA ASP A 119 -9.61 15.38 24.10
C ASP A 119 -8.66 14.24 24.51
N GLY A 120 -7.58 14.05 23.73
CA GLY A 120 -6.57 13.03 23.98
C GLY A 120 -7.00 11.59 23.62
N LYS A 121 -8.16 11.41 22.98
CA LYS A 121 -8.64 10.10 22.52
C LYS A 121 -8.60 10.02 20.99
N PRO A 122 -8.12 8.91 20.41
CA PRO A 122 -8.22 8.68 18.97
C PRO A 122 -9.69 8.45 18.60
N MET A 123 -10.12 9.11 17.55
CA MET A 123 -11.45 9.03 16.96
C MET A 123 -11.29 8.57 15.52
N ASP A 124 -12.18 7.69 15.08
CA ASP A 124 -12.23 7.19 13.70
C ASP A 124 -12.56 8.33 12.72
N ALA A 125 -11.75 8.47 11.66
CA ALA A 125 -11.97 9.45 10.61
C ALA A 125 -13.21 9.15 9.73
N HIS A 126 -13.55 7.86 9.61
CA HIS A 126 -14.59 7.36 8.72
C HIS A 126 -15.44 6.32 9.46
N PRO A 127 -16.15 6.70 10.55
CA PRO A 127 -16.91 5.77 11.38
C PRO A 127 -18.07 5.09 10.64
N GLU A 128 -18.53 5.66 9.52
CA GLU A 128 -19.53 5.08 8.63
C GLU A 128 -19.05 3.84 7.87
N CYS A 129 -17.74 3.68 7.71
CA CYS A 129 -17.14 2.52 7.05
C CYS A 129 -17.01 1.33 8.02
N MET A 130 -17.42 0.15 7.57
CA MET A 130 -17.44 -1.08 8.37
C MET A 130 -16.12 -1.86 8.29
N THR A 131 -15.41 -1.75 7.17
CA THR A 131 -14.15 -2.47 6.94
C THR A 131 -12.96 -1.53 6.84
N LEU A 132 -11.74 -2.06 7.07
CA LEU A 132 -10.51 -1.28 6.85
C LEU A 132 -10.38 -0.84 5.40
N SER A 133 -10.74 -1.71 4.44
CA SER A 133 -10.72 -1.39 3.00
C SER A 133 -11.63 -0.21 2.65
N GLU A 134 -12.86 -0.19 3.18
CA GLU A 134 -13.77 0.96 3.01
C GLU A 134 -13.19 2.25 3.61
N LYS A 135 -12.57 2.19 4.80
CA LYS A 135 -11.92 3.36 5.42
C LYS A 135 -10.74 3.87 4.59
N VAL A 136 -9.93 2.98 4.02
CA VAL A 136 -8.81 3.36 3.15
C VAL A 136 -9.31 3.99 1.85
N LYS A 137 -10.37 3.45 1.26
CA LYS A 137 -11.00 4.06 0.08
C LYS A 137 -11.60 5.44 0.41
N ALA A 138 -12.23 5.59 1.57
CA ALA A 138 -12.73 6.88 2.07
C ALA A 138 -11.61 7.91 2.26
N TYR A 139 -10.49 7.49 2.87
CA TYR A 139 -9.29 8.32 3.02
C TYR A 139 -8.78 8.84 1.67
N TYR A 140 -8.81 8.01 0.65
CA TYR A 140 -8.41 8.38 -0.71
C TYR A 140 -9.49 9.13 -1.52
N GLY A 141 -10.68 9.34 -0.96
CA GLY A 141 -11.80 9.97 -1.67
C GLY A 141 -12.38 9.12 -2.80
N LEU A 142 -12.32 7.79 -2.65
CA LEU A 142 -12.78 6.79 -3.64
C LEU A 142 -14.17 6.21 -3.33
N GLN A 143 -14.95 6.86 -2.44
CA GLN A 143 -16.34 6.44 -2.18
C GLN A 143 -17.21 6.81 -3.38
N GLU A 144 -17.99 5.83 -3.86
CA GLU A 144 -18.99 6.00 -4.95
C GLU A 144 -20.12 6.97 -4.59
#